data_AF-A0A7W5FGR3-F1
#
_entry.id   AF-A0A7W5FGR3-F1
#
_cell.length_a   1.000
_cell.length_b   1.000
_cell.length_c   1.000
_cell.angle_alpha   90.00
_cell.angle_beta   90.00
_cell.angle_gamma   90.00
#
_symmetry.space_group_name_H-M   'P 1'
#
loop_
_entity.id
_entity.type
_entity.pdbx_description
1 polymer ?
#
loop_
_entity_poly.entity_id
_entity_poly.type
_entity_poly.pdbx_seq_one_letter_code
_entity_poly.pdbx_strand_id
1 'polypeptide(L)'
;MSRYELKPVDPSVSCAVAGWERTFGTFFAQVWLTTNDNEDDAPDHDLGCDFREITEAKVIIDMLSEYAEIPDGLVDTLNADAAREGMCEVPAAVQIMSGYAPAPIDWDNFEPPF
;
A
#
# COMPACT_ATOMS: atom_id res chain seq x y z
N MET A 1 4.77 -4.55 7.34
CA MET A 1 4.39 -3.20 6.92
C MET A 1 5.17 -2.25 7.80
N SER A 2 6.19 -1.62 7.23
CA SER A 2 6.95 -0.57 7.90
C SER A 2 6.27 0.77 7.64
N ARG A 3 6.11 1.56 8.71
CA ARG A 3 5.50 2.89 8.66
C ARG A 3 6.39 3.87 9.42
N TYR A 4 6.76 4.96 8.77
CA TYR A 4 7.57 6.04 9.30
C TYR A 4 6.78 7.32 9.26
N GLU A 5 6.53 7.89 10.43
CA GLU A 5 5.91 9.20 10.56
C GLU A 5 7.01 10.26 10.42
N LEU A 6 6.76 11.23 9.54
CA LEU A 6 7.67 12.31 9.23
C LEU A 6 7.19 13.59 9.89
N LYS A 7 8.16 14.42 10.26
CA LYS A 7 7.86 15.72 10.86
C LYS A 7 7.46 16.70 9.74
N PRO A 8 6.27 17.30 9.79
CA PRO A 8 5.86 18.26 8.78
C PRO A 8 6.76 19.51 8.79
N VAL A 9 7.03 20.06 7.60
CA VAL A 9 7.83 21.30 7.44
C VAL A 9 6.95 22.54 7.63
N ASP A 10 5.70 22.47 7.18
CA ASP A 10 4.74 23.56 7.20
C ASP A 10 3.60 23.26 8.20
N PRO A 11 3.12 24.25 8.97
CA PRO A 11 1.94 24.10 9.83
C PRO A 11 0.63 23.77 9.08
N SER A 12 0.62 23.91 7.75
CA SER A 12 -0.47 23.47 6.87
C SER A 12 -0.53 21.94 6.72
N VAL A 13 0.52 21.22 7.13
CA VAL A 13 0.59 19.75 7.12
C VAL A 13 0.40 19.24 8.55
N SER A 14 -0.61 18.41 8.75
CA SER A 14 -0.93 17.79 10.04
C SER A 14 -0.02 16.59 10.30
N CYS A 15 0.12 15.72 9.30
CA CYS A 15 0.91 14.50 9.40
C CYS A 15 1.38 14.09 8.00
N ALA A 16 2.57 13.49 7.93
CA ALA A 16 3.09 12.89 6.72
C ALA A 16 3.72 11.54 7.07
N VAL A 17 3.49 10.54 6.23
CA VAL A 17 3.85 9.15 6.50
C VAL A 17 4.44 8.52 5.25
N ALA A 18 5.51 7.76 5.43
CA ALA A 18 6.15 6.94 4.39
C ALA A 18 6.25 5.49 4.84
N GLY A 19 6.19 4.54 3.92
CA GLY A 19 6.35 3.14 4.30
C GLY A 19 6.47 2.15 3.16
N TRP A 20 6.58 0.88 3.54
CA TRP A 20 6.56 -0.28 2.65
C TRP A 20 5.35 -1.15 2.95
N GLU A 21 4.55 -1.41 1.93
CA GLU A 21 3.41 -2.33 1.99
C GLU A 21 3.76 -3.66 1.34
N ARG A 22 4.03 -4.66 2.17
CA ARG A 22 4.37 -6.02 1.73
C ARG A 22 3.26 -6.68 0.90
N THR A 23 1.99 -6.38 1.19
CA THR A 23 0.82 -7.00 0.53
C THR A 23 0.76 -6.62 -0.94
N PHE A 24 1.00 -5.35 -1.24
CA PHE A 24 1.02 -4.82 -2.61
C PHE A 24 2.42 -4.86 -3.24
N GLY A 25 3.46 -5.04 -2.42
CA GLY A 25 4.85 -4.96 -2.86
C GLY A 25 5.19 -3.57 -3.41
N THR A 26 4.70 -2.52 -2.73
CA THR A 26 4.87 -1.13 -3.14
C THR A 26 5.29 -0.27 -1.97
N PHE A 27 6.04 0.79 -2.28
CA PHE A 27 6.24 1.91 -1.36
C PHE A 27 4.97 2.76 -1.34
N PHE A 28 4.63 3.31 -0.16
CA PHE A 28 3.47 4.18 -0.02
C PHE A 28 3.82 5.47 0.73
N ALA A 29 3.07 6.53 0.43
CA ALA A 29 3.17 7.81 1.12
C ALA A 29 1.79 8.44 1.31
N GLN A 30 1.55 8.95 2.50
CA GLN A 30 0.28 9.58 2.89
C GLN A 30 0.55 10.92 3.57
N VAL A 31 -0.19 11.95 3.18
CA VAL A 31 -0.12 13.30 3.75
C VAL A 31 -1.52 13.76 4.15
N TRP A 32 -1.62 14.30 5.35
CA TRP A 32 -2.82 14.93 5.89
C TRP A 32 -2.56 16.42 6.05
N LEU A 33 -3.41 17.26 5.48
CA LEU A 33 -3.33 18.71 5.60
C LEU A 33 -4.21 19.20 6.74
N THR A 34 -3.78 20.22 7.48
CA THR A 34 -4.55 20.79 8.60
C THR A 34 -5.79 21.56 8.15
N THR A 35 -5.83 21.96 6.88
CA THR A 35 -6.97 22.65 6.26
C THR A 35 -8.06 21.70 5.79
N ASN A 36 -7.81 20.39 5.79
CA ASN A 36 -8.78 19.42 5.35
C ASN A 36 -9.72 19.08 6.51
N ASP A 37 -10.96 19.55 6.41
CA ASP A 37 -12.05 19.26 7.35
C ASP A 37 -12.78 17.98 6.89
N ASN A 38 -12.01 16.97 6.46
CA ASN A 38 -12.56 15.74 5.92
C ASN A 38 -13.12 14.89 7.05
N GLU A 39 -14.43 14.62 7.02
CA GLU A 39 -15.14 13.87 8.05
C GLU A 39 -14.63 12.41 8.17
N ASP A 40 -14.02 11.90 7.09
CA ASP A 40 -13.54 10.52 6.96
C ASP A 40 -12.06 10.33 7.36
N ASP A 41 -11.35 11.36 7.83
CA ASP A 41 -9.93 11.32 8.22
C ASP A 41 -9.00 10.72 7.12
N ALA A 42 -9.43 10.85 5.87
CA ALA A 42 -8.72 10.34 4.71
C ALA A 42 -7.53 11.26 4.36
N PRO A 43 -6.38 10.68 3.94
CA PRO A 43 -5.24 11.47 3.51
C PRO A 43 -5.59 12.35 2.30
N ASP A 44 -5.14 13.60 2.32
CA ASP A 44 -5.26 14.55 1.20
C ASP A 44 -4.46 14.09 -0.02
N HIS A 45 -3.29 13.50 0.25
CA HIS A 45 -2.43 12.92 -0.77
C HIS A 45 -2.08 11.50 -0.35
N ASP A 46 -2.48 10.52 -1.16
CA ASP A 46 -2.16 9.11 -1.00
C ASP A 46 -1.49 8.60 -2.29
N LEU A 47 -0.43 7.83 -2.14
CA LEU A 47 0.40 7.28 -3.20
C LEU A 47 0.83 5.87 -2.81
N GLY A 48 0.80 4.93 -3.76
CA GLY A 48 1.17 3.53 -3.49
C GLY A 48 0.02 2.70 -2.93
N CYS A 49 -1.20 2.94 -3.40
CA CYS A 49 -2.38 2.16 -3.05
C CYS A 49 -2.60 0.95 -3.99
N ASP A 50 -1.83 0.84 -5.08
CA ASP A 50 -1.98 -0.23 -6.07
C ASP A 50 -0.78 -1.21 -6.07
N PHE A 51 -1.00 -2.41 -6.61
CA PHE A 51 -0.01 -3.46 -6.71
C PHE A 51 1.20 -3.01 -7.55
N ARG A 52 2.37 -3.00 -6.92
CA ARG A 52 3.66 -2.60 -7.54
C ARG A 52 3.64 -1.22 -8.20
N GLU A 53 2.79 -0.33 -7.72
CA GLU A 53 2.67 1.03 -8.26
C GLU A 53 3.99 1.80 -8.14
N ILE A 54 4.64 1.69 -6.98
CA ILE A 54 5.89 2.37 -6.67
C ILE A 54 6.93 1.35 -6.22
N THR A 55 7.90 1.10 -7.11
CA THR A 55 9.01 0.16 -6.87
C THR A 55 10.27 0.85 -6.35
N GLU A 56 10.28 2.17 -6.28
CA GLU A 56 11.45 2.96 -5.86
C GLU A 56 11.10 3.86 -4.68
N ALA A 57 11.74 3.64 -3.53
CA ALA A 57 11.55 4.45 -2.33
C ALA A 57 11.81 5.95 -2.58
N LYS A 58 12.67 6.28 -3.55
CA LYS A 58 12.97 7.67 -3.88
C LYS A 58 11.75 8.45 -4.39
N VAL A 59 10.83 7.80 -5.11
CA VAL A 59 9.65 8.46 -5.68
C VAL A 59 8.74 9.01 -4.59
N ILE A 60 8.48 8.21 -3.55
CA ILE A 60 7.68 8.67 -2.40
C ILE A 60 8.41 9.73 -1.58
N ILE A 61 9.74 9.66 -1.48
CA ILE A 61 10.53 10.64 -0.73
C ILE A 61 10.61 11.98 -1.45
N ASP A 62 10.75 11.99 -2.77
CA ASP A 62 10.74 13.22 -3.56
C ASP A 62 9.38 13.93 -3.41
N MET A 63 8.26 13.21 -3.41
CA MET A 63 6.94 13.78 -3.10
C MET A 63 6.88 14.35 -1.66
N LEU A 64 7.29 13.56 -0.67
CA LEU A 64 7.21 13.96 0.73
C LEU A 64 8.15 15.11 1.09
N SER A 65 9.20 15.35 0.30
CA SER A 65 10.16 16.44 0.53
C SER A 65 9.52 17.83 0.47
N GLU A 66 8.37 17.97 -0.21
CA GLU A 66 7.60 19.21 -0.26
C GLU A 66 6.77 19.44 1.01
N TYR A 67 6.46 18.38 1.77
CA TYR A 67 5.53 18.41 2.89
C TYR A 67 6.19 18.16 4.26
N ALA A 68 7.29 17.42 4.30
CA ALA A 68 7.91 16.92 5.54
C ALA A 68 9.45 16.90 5.50
N GLU A 69 10.05 17.01 6.69
CA GLU A 69 11.48 16.88 6.90
C GLU A 69 11.86 15.42 6.70
N ILE A 70 12.61 15.14 5.64
CA ILE A 70 13.08 13.79 5.33
C ILE A 70 14.34 13.49 6.15
N PRO A 71 14.34 12.48 7.03
CA PRO A 71 15.54 12.04 7.72
C PRO A 71 16.57 11.50 6.73
N ASP A 72 17.84 11.88 6.92
CA ASP A 72 18.96 11.31 6.18
C ASP A 72 18.99 9.77 6.39
N GLY A 73 18.98 9.02 5.29
CA GLY A 73 18.97 7.55 5.31
C GLY A 73 17.59 6.89 5.40
N LEU A 74 16.50 7.65 5.34
CA LEU A 74 15.14 7.08 5.27
C LEU A 74 14.95 6.20 4.01
N VAL A 75 15.50 6.63 2.87
CA VAL A 75 15.51 5.84 1.62
C VAL A 75 16.18 4.48 1.83
N ASP A 76 17.35 4.47 2.47
CA ASP A 76 18.09 3.22 2.73
C ASP A 76 17.34 2.32 3.71
N THR A 77 16.68 2.92 4.70
CA THR A 77 15.85 2.20 5.67
C THR A 77 14.64 1.55 5.01
N LEU A 78 13.92 2.28 4.15
CA LEU A 78 12.78 1.78 3.40
C LEU A 78 13.18 0.66 2.44
N ASN A 79 14.31 0.81 1.73
CA ASN A 79 14.83 -0.24 0.87
C ASN A 79 15.25 -1.48 1.66
N ALA A 80 15.86 -1.31 2.83
CA ALA A 80 16.20 -2.42 3.72
C ALA A 80 14.94 -3.14 4.24
N ASP A 81 13.88 -2.41 4.55
CA ASP A 81 12.60 -2.98 4.95
C ASP A 81 11.93 -3.72 3.80
N ALA A 82 11.92 -3.17 2.59
CA ALA A 82 11.41 -3.86 1.41
C ALA A 82 12.19 -5.17 1.14
N ALA A 83 13.50 -5.16 1.32
CA ALA A 83 14.33 -6.36 1.18
C ALA A 83 14.10 -7.39 2.31
N ARG A 84 13.91 -6.93 3.54
CA ARG A 84 13.70 -7.77 4.73
C ARG A 84 12.30 -8.37 4.75
N GLU A 85 11.29 -7.55 4.51
CA GLU A 85 9.91 -7.98 4.47
C GLU A 85 9.58 -8.70 3.18
N GLY A 86 10.25 -8.39 2.07
CA GLY A 86 9.91 -8.94 0.77
C GLY A 86 8.47 -8.57 0.36
N MET A 87 7.96 -9.28 -0.64
CA MET A 87 6.55 -9.20 -1.04
C MET A 87 5.79 -10.34 -0.38
N CYS A 88 4.51 -10.13 -0.07
CA CYS A 88 3.62 -11.23 0.23
C CYS A 88 3.54 -12.09 -1.03
N GLU A 89 4.26 -13.22 -1.04
CA GLU A 89 3.88 -14.33 -1.88
C GLU A 89 2.46 -14.67 -1.42
N VAL A 90 1.46 -14.24 -2.19
CA VAL A 90 0.08 -14.69 -1.97
C VAL A 90 0.17 -16.20 -1.68
N PRO A 91 -0.23 -16.68 -0.50
CA PRO A 91 -0.30 -18.11 -0.29
C PRO A 91 -1.21 -18.64 -1.39
N ALA A 92 -0.89 -19.83 -1.89
CA ALA A 92 -1.45 -20.55 -3.04
C ALA A 92 -2.99 -20.57 -3.26
N ALA A 93 -3.79 -19.77 -2.54
CA ALA A 93 -5.23 -19.61 -2.69
C ALA A 93 -5.66 -19.08 -4.08
N VAL A 94 -4.86 -18.25 -4.77
CA VAL A 94 -5.17 -17.86 -6.17
C VAL A 94 -4.80 -18.96 -7.16
N GLN A 95 -3.94 -19.90 -6.77
CA GLN A 95 -3.58 -21.04 -7.62
C GLN A 95 -4.69 -22.12 -7.68
N ILE A 96 -5.65 -22.09 -6.75
CA ILE A 96 -6.82 -22.98 -6.78
C ILE A 96 -7.84 -22.54 -7.85
N MET A 97 -7.86 -21.27 -8.25
CA MET A 97 -8.80 -20.78 -9.29
C MET A 97 -8.28 -20.90 -10.73
N SER A 98 -6.99 -21.21 -10.95
CA SER A 98 -6.44 -21.37 -12.30
C SER A 98 -6.37 -22.83 -12.78
N GLY A 99 -6.75 -23.79 -11.93
CA GLY A 99 -6.69 -25.23 -12.25
C GLY A 99 -8.02 -25.98 -12.18
N TYR A 100 -9.08 -25.37 -11.66
CA TYR A 100 -10.38 -26.01 -11.54
C TYR A 100 -11.40 -25.25 -12.39
N ALA A 101 -11.55 -25.65 -13.66
CA ALA A 101 -12.82 -25.43 -14.32
C ALA A 101 -13.81 -26.38 -13.63
N PRO A 102 -14.80 -25.89 -12.85
CA PRO A 102 -15.84 -26.78 -12.37
C PRO A 102 -16.48 -27.44 -13.60
N ALA A 103 -16.72 -28.75 -13.54
CA ALA A 103 -17.47 -29.43 -14.59
C ALA A 103 -18.76 -28.64 -14.85
N PRO A 104 -19.14 -28.42 -16.12
CA PRO A 104 -20.37 -27.69 -16.42
C PRO A 104 -21.52 -28.33 -15.65
N ILE A 105 -22.23 -27.51 -14.87
CA ILE A 105 -23.38 -27.96 -14.10
C ILE A 105 -24.41 -28.46 -15.10
N ASP A 106 -24.73 -29.75 -15.02
CA ASP A 106 -25.81 -30.36 -15.77
C ASP A 106 -27.14 -29.96 -15.12
N TRP A 107 -27.69 -28.84 -15.59
CA TRP A 107 -28.95 -28.31 -15.10
C TRP A 107 -30.13 -29.25 -15.33
N ASP A 108 -30.03 -30.20 -16.26
CA ASP A 108 -31.08 -31.20 -16.50
C ASP A 108 -31.11 -32.30 -15.43
N ASN A 109 -30.05 -32.41 -14.61
CA ASN A 109 -29.87 -33.47 -13.61
C ASN A 109 -29.65 -32.94 -12.18
N PHE A 110 -29.86 -31.64 -11.96
CA PHE A 110 -29.75 -31.02 -10.65
C PHE A 110 -31.02 -31.29 -9.82
N GLU A 111 -30.98 -32.31 -8.96
CA GLU A 111 -32.00 -32.51 -7.91
C GLU A 111 -31.66 -31.64 -6.69
N PRO A 112 -32.43 -30.57 -6.41
CA PRO A 112 -32.22 -29.79 -5.20
C PRO A 112 -32.56 -30.64 -3.97
N PRO A 113 -31.75 -30.55 -2.89
CA PRO A 113 -32.07 -31.26 -1.65
C PRO A 113 -33.29 -30.60 -1.01
N PHE A 114 -34.37 -31.37 -0.85
CA PHE A 114 -35.49 -31.05 0.03
C PHE A 114 -35.12 -31.29 1.49
#